data_AF-K1SPI8-F1
#
_entry.id   AF-K1SPI8-F1
#
_cell.length_a   1.000
_cell.length_b   1.000
_cell.length_c   1.000
_cell.angle_alpha   90.00
_cell.angle_beta   90.00
_cell.angle_gamma   90.00
#
_symmetry.space_group_name_H-M   'P 1'
#
loop_
_entity.id
_entity.type
_entity.pdbx_description
1 polymer ?
#
loop_
_entity_poly.entity_id
_entity_poly.type
_entity_poly.pdbx_seq_one_letter_code
_entity_poly.pdbx_strand_id
1 'polypeptide(L)'
;MSMEINLYLLLSFIDCLLVISYLLGKLHRVRGQLFLIRDALNDIKAGNLNRRVLTRESDLTKQICYDINEIAMSSQSRLIQQKQSEQAYKRLMTSLSHDVKTPLASLVGYLEAVESKMVTGAEQEEYIRVAMEKAHHLKDFVTALFEWVKLDAGEQIFHFEVCDLNELSRDIMADWVPLLENHDLSYEIEIP
;
A
#
# COMPACT_ATOMS: atom_id res chain seq x y z
N MET A 1 19.86 61.53 -51.66
CA MET A 1 20.55 60.24 -51.49
C MET A 1 21.02 60.02 -50.06
N SER A 2 21.91 60.86 -49.50
CA SER A 2 22.45 60.68 -48.13
C SER A 2 21.40 60.82 -47.01
N MET A 3 20.44 61.75 -47.16
CA MET A 3 19.40 61.97 -46.16
C MET A 3 18.40 60.81 -46.04
N GLU A 4 18.06 60.16 -47.16
CA GLU A 4 17.16 59.00 -47.16
C GLU A 4 17.83 57.76 -46.54
N ILE A 5 19.11 57.54 -46.84
CA ILE A 5 19.89 56.43 -46.24
C ILE A 5 19.96 56.57 -44.70
N ASN A 6 20.17 57.78 -44.19
CA ASN A 6 20.18 58.04 -42.75
C ASN A 6 18.81 57.77 -42.09
N LEU A 7 17.70 58.05 -42.78
CA LEU A 7 16.36 57.78 -42.27
C LEU A 7 16.10 56.26 -42.16
N TYR A 8 16.49 55.47 -43.17
CA TYR A 8 16.36 54.01 -43.12
C TYR A 8 17.21 53.38 -42.01
N LEU A 9 18.43 53.87 -41.80
CA LEU A 9 19.29 53.41 -40.69
C LEU A 9 18.67 53.70 -39.32
N LEU A 10 18.05 54.87 -39.16
CA LEU A 10 17.40 55.25 -37.91
C LEU A 10 16.15 54.39 -37.63
N LEU A 11 15.32 54.13 -38.65
CA LEU A 11 14.17 53.24 -38.53
C LEU A 11 14.60 51.81 -38.17
N SER A 12 15.60 51.26 -38.85
CA SER A 12 16.14 49.93 -38.54
C SER A 12 16.70 49.85 -37.12
N PHE A 13 17.32 50.93 -36.62
CA PHE A 13 17.84 51.00 -35.26
C PHE A 13 16.70 51.00 -34.22
N ILE A 14 15.63 51.74 -34.48
CA ILE A 14 14.43 51.75 -33.62
C ILE A 14 13.79 50.36 -33.58
N ASP A 15 13.62 49.70 -34.73
CA ASP A 15 13.06 48.35 -34.80
C ASP A 15 13.93 47.34 -34.01
N CYS A 16 15.25 47.43 -34.15
CA CYS A 16 16.17 46.61 -33.34
C CYS A 16 16.00 46.86 -31.84
N LEU A 17 15.88 48.12 -31.41
CA LEU A 17 15.66 48.45 -30.00
C LEU A 17 14.32 47.93 -29.47
N LEU A 18 13.26 47.99 -30.27
CA LEU A 18 11.95 47.44 -29.91
C LEU A 18 12.00 45.91 -29.74
N VAL A 19 12.68 45.21 -30.65
CA VAL A 19 12.89 43.76 -30.55
C VAL A 19 13.71 43.40 -29.31
N ILE A 20 14.79 44.12 -29.04
CA ILE A 20 15.63 43.90 -27.85
C ILE A 20 14.82 44.12 -26.57
N SER A 21 14.04 45.21 -26.50
CA SER A 21 13.17 45.51 -25.36
C SER A 21 12.13 44.40 -25.12
N TYR A 22 11.50 43.92 -26.19
CA TYR A 22 10.57 42.78 -26.12
C TYR A 22 11.24 41.50 -25.61
N LEU A 23 12.43 41.16 -26.11
CA LEU A 23 13.18 39.98 -25.68
C LEU A 23 13.62 40.07 -24.21
N LEU A 24 14.07 41.24 -23.75
CA LEU A 24 14.43 41.49 -22.35
C LEU A 24 13.21 41.35 -21.43
N GLY A 25 12.05 41.88 -21.83
CA GLY A 25 10.80 41.72 -21.08
C GLY A 25 10.38 40.26 -20.95
N LYS A 26 10.47 39.49 -22.04
CA LYS A 26 10.20 38.05 -22.04
C LYS A 26 11.19 37.28 -21.16
N LEU A 27 12.48 37.63 -21.20
CA LEU A 27 13.53 37.02 -20.38
C LEU A 27 13.31 37.26 -18.88
N HIS A 28 12.97 38.49 -18.49
CA HIS A 28 12.65 38.85 -17.11
C HIS A 28 11.44 38.06 -16.59
N ARG A 29 10.38 37.93 -17.41
CA ARG A 29 9.19 37.16 -17.05
C ARG A 29 9.50 35.68 -16.79
N VAL A 30 10.28 35.04 -17.67
CA VAL A 30 10.67 33.63 -17.51
C VAL A 30 11.55 33.42 -16.28
N ARG A 31 12.50 34.32 -16.01
CA ARG A 31 13.34 34.25 -14.80
C ARG A 31 12.51 34.30 -13.51
N GLY A 32 11.49 35.15 -13.45
CA GLY A 32 10.59 35.22 -12.30
C GLY A 32 9.83 33.92 -12.06
N GLN A 33 9.35 33.27 -13.13
CA GLN A 33 8.65 31.99 -13.02
C GLN A 33 9.56 30.85 -12.61
N LEU A 34 10.79 30.79 -13.13
CA LEU A 34 11.78 29.82 -12.69
C LEU A 34 12.09 29.95 -11.20
N PHE A 35 12.08 31.18 -10.66
CA PHE A 35 12.23 31.39 -9.23
C PHE A 35 11.06 30.80 -8.43
N LEU A 36 9.81 31.02 -8.87
CA LEU A 36 8.62 30.44 -8.22
C LEU A 36 8.60 28.91 -8.28
N ILE A 37 8.98 28.34 -9.43
CA ILE A 37 9.09 26.88 -9.59
C ILE A 37 10.17 26.34 -8.65
N ARG A 38 11.33 26.99 -8.58
CA ARG A 38 12.44 26.59 -7.70
C ARG A 38 12.04 26.65 -6.22
N ASP A 39 11.33 27.69 -5.82
CA ASP A 39 10.82 27.87 -4.46
C ASP A 39 9.83 26.75 -4.10
N ALA A 40 8.82 26.53 -4.94
CA ALA A 40 7.85 25.46 -4.74
C ALA A 40 8.50 24.07 -4.75
N LEU A 41 9.51 23.83 -5.59
CA LEU A 41 10.25 22.58 -5.61
C LEU A 41 11.07 22.37 -4.33
N ASN A 42 11.67 23.43 -3.78
CA ASN A 42 12.38 23.37 -2.50
C ASN A 42 11.42 23.03 -1.36
N ASP A 43 10.22 23.60 -1.34
CA ASP A 43 9.17 23.25 -0.36
C ASP A 43 8.75 21.78 -0.45
N ILE A 44 8.51 21.28 -1.68
CA ILE A 44 8.17 19.88 -1.93
C ILE A 44 9.31 18.97 -1.46
N LYS A 45 10.56 19.33 -1.75
CA LYS A 45 11.76 18.60 -1.30
C LYS A 45 11.92 18.62 0.22
N ALA A 46 11.50 19.70 0.89
CA ALA A 46 11.47 19.80 2.34
C ALA A 46 10.33 18.98 2.99
N GLY A 47 9.50 18.31 2.19
CA GLY A 47 8.45 17.40 2.66
C GLY A 47 7.03 17.98 2.57
N ASN A 48 6.85 19.22 2.11
CA ASN A 48 5.53 19.80 1.93
C ASN A 48 4.91 19.38 0.58
N LEU A 49 4.44 18.14 0.51
CA LEU A 49 3.77 17.59 -0.68
C LEU A 49 2.40 18.23 -0.97
N ASN A 50 1.90 19.14 -0.12
CA ASN A 50 0.68 19.92 -0.39
C ASN A 50 0.97 21.19 -1.22
N ARG A 51 2.24 21.58 -1.36
CA ARG A 51 2.62 22.71 -2.21
C ARG A 51 2.27 22.40 -3.67
N ARG A 52 1.77 23.40 -4.38
CA ARG A 52 1.45 23.33 -5.81
C ARG A 52 2.13 24.48 -6.54
N VAL A 53 2.62 24.19 -7.72
CA VAL A 53 3.18 25.19 -8.63
C VAL A 53 2.03 25.78 -9.45
N LEU A 54 1.72 27.05 -9.22
CA LEU A 54 0.65 27.75 -9.94
C LEU A 54 1.17 28.26 -11.29
N THR A 55 0.45 27.93 -12.37
CA THR A 55 0.74 28.41 -13.73
C THR A 55 -0.20 29.54 -14.13
N ARG A 56 0.28 30.51 -14.90
CA ARG A 56 -0.59 31.38 -15.70
C ARG A 56 -0.84 30.73 -17.06
N GLU A 57 -2.02 30.97 -17.65
CA GLU A 57 -2.54 30.18 -18.78
C GLU A 57 -1.66 30.16 -20.04
N SER A 58 -0.77 31.15 -20.23
CA SER A 58 0.06 31.35 -21.45
C SER A 58 1.58 31.21 -21.25
N ASP A 59 2.05 30.49 -20.23
CA ASP A 59 3.50 30.34 -19.98
C ASP A 59 4.17 29.17 -20.68
N LEU A 60 5.40 29.42 -21.13
CA LEU A 60 6.31 28.41 -21.70
C LEU A 60 6.66 27.29 -20.69
N THR A 61 6.57 27.58 -19.39
CA THR A 61 6.89 26.64 -18.30
C THR A 61 5.69 25.82 -17.83
N LYS A 62 4.52 25.97 -18.47
CA LYS A 62 3.26 25.36 -18.03
C LYS A 62 3.35 23.84 -17.89
N GLN A 63 3.95 23.16 -18.87
CA GLN A 63 4.15 21.70 -18.83
C GLN A 63 4.99 21.27 -17.62
N ILE A 64 6.14 21.93 -17.40
CA ILE A 64 7.03 21.64 -16.26
C ILE A 64 6.27 21.77 -14.93
N CYS A 65 5.42 22.80 -14.79
CA CYS A 65 4.63 22.97 -13.57
C CYS A 65 3.60 21.84 -13.38
N TYR A 66 2.97 21.36 -14.45
CA TYR A 66 2.06 20.22 -14.38
C TYR A 66 2.81 18.95 -13.98
N ASP A 67 3.94 18.66 -14.61
CA ASP A 67 4.76 17.48 -14.32
C ASP A 67 5.21 17.49 -12.84
N ILE A 68 5.65 18.64 -12.32
CA ILE A 68 6.02 18.78 -10.91
C ILE A 68 4.82 18.53 -9.98
N ASN A 69 3.65 19.08 -10.32
CA ASN A 69 2.45 18.85 -9.52
C ASN A 69 2.02 17.38 -9.53
N GLU A 70 2.14 16.70 -10.67
CA GLU A 70 1.88 15.25 -10.80
C GLU A 70 2.85 14.42 -9.96
N ILE A 71 4.14 14.75 -9.99
CA ILE A 71 5.15 14.13 -9.13
C ILE A 71 4.81 14.35 -7.65
N ALA A 72 4.42 15.56 -7.26
CA ALA A 72 4.03 15.86 -5.88
C ALA A 72 2.80 15.04 -5.45
N MET A 73 1.77 14.95 -6.29
CA MET A 73 0.56 14.17 -6.02
C MET A 73 0.83 12.67 -5.94
N SER A 74 1.59 12.11 -6.88
CA SER A 74 1.95 10.69 -6.87
C SER A 74 2.84 10.33 -5.67
N SER A 75 3.74 11.23 -5.27
CA SER A 75 4.56 11.05 -4.06
C SER A 75 3.71 11.12 -2.79
N GLN A 76 2.74 12.03 -2.74
CA GLN A 76 1.79 12.14 -1.62
C GLN A 76 0.94 10.87 -1.49
N SER A 77 0.40 10.37 -2.60
CA SER A 77 -0.38 9.14 -2.63
C SER A 77 0.45 7.94 -2.17
N ARG A 78 1.68 7.79 -2.69
CA ARG A 78 2.60 6.73 -2.26
C ARG A 78 2.94 6.82 -0.78
N LEU A 79 3.18 8.02 -0.24
CA LEU A 79 3.46 8.21 1.18
C LEU A 79 2.26 7.82 2.05
N ILE A 80 1.04 8.14 1.62
CA ILE A 80 -0.19 7.74 2.34
C ILE A 80 -0.33 6.22 2.33
N GLN A 81 -0.19 5.58 1.16
CA GLN A 81 -0.25 4.12 1.03
C GLN A 81 0.82 3.44 1.87
N GLN A 82 2.06 3.94 1.84
CA GLN A 82 3.14 3.41 2.67
C GLN A 82 2.80 3.50 4.16
N LYS A 83 2.32 4.65 4.63
CA LYS A 83 1.90 4.82 6.04
C LYS A 83 0.77 3.86 6.43
N GLN A 84 -0.21 3.67 5.54
CA GLN A 84 -1.30 2.73 5.75
C GLN A 84 -0.77 1.29 5.84
N SER A 85 0.13 0.90 4.93
CA SER A 85 0.79 -0.41 4.93
C SER A 85 1.62 -0.63 6.20
N GLU A 86 2.41 0.36 6.63
CA GLU A 86 3.19 0.30 7.86
C GLU A 86 2.29 0.16 9.10
N GLN A 87 1.16 0.87 9.13
CA GLN A 87 0.17 0.74 10.22
C GLN A 87 -0.51 -0.63 10.21
N ALA A 88 -0.90 -1.15 9.04
CA ALA A 88 -1.49 -2.48 8.89
C ALA A 88 -0.51 -3.56 9.35
N TYR A 89 0.75 -3.48 8.92
CA TYR A 89 1.82 -4.38 9.35
C TYR A 89 2.04 -4.35 10.87
N LYS A 90 2.09 -3.16 11.48
CA LYS A 90 2.21 -3.03 12.95
C LYS A 90 1.03 -3.65 13.70
N ARG A 91 -0.19 -3.48 13.19
CA ARG A 91 -1.40 -4.08 13.77
C ARG A 91 -1.34 -5.60 13.67
N LEU A 92 -0.99 -6.13 12.50
CA LEU A 92 -0.85 -7.56 12.26
C LEU A 92 0.20 -8.18 13.19
N MET A 93 1.37 -7.55 13.35
CA MET A 93 2.41 -8.04 14.25
C MET A 93 1.95 -8.05 15.72
N THR A 94 1.14 -7.06 16.10
CA THR A 94 0.58 -6.96 17.45
C THR A 94 -0.47 -8.04 17.71
N SER A 95 -1.41 -8.25 16.78
CA SER A 95 -2.41 -9.33 16.88
C SER A 95 -1.74 -10.70 16.90
N LEU A 96 -0.77 -10.92 16.00
CA LEU A 96 0.03 -12.14 15.95
C LEU A 96 0.70 -12.44 17.30
N SER A 97 1.33 -11.43 17.89
CA SER A 97 1.99 -11.58 19.19
C SER A 97 1.02 -11.99 20.30
N HIS A 98 -0.20 -11.43 20.30
CA HIS A 98 -1.23 -11.78 21.28
C HIS A 98 -1.74 -13.21 21.09
N ASP A 99 -2.04 -13.58 19.84
CA ASP A 99 -2.67 -14.83 19.48
C ASP A 99 -1.71 -16.02 19.63
N VAL A 100 -0.40 -15.79 19.57
CA VAL A 100 0.63 -16.78 19.93
C VAL A 100 0.84 -16.85 21.45
N LYS A 101 0.94 -15.70 22.13
CA LYS A 101 1.33 -15.63 23.54
C LYS A 101 0.35 -16.36 24.45
N THR A 102 -0.95 -16.22 24.21
CA THR A 102 -2.00 -16.81 25.06
C THR A 102 -1.99 -18.34 25.06
N PRO A 103 -2.09 -19.04 23.91
CA PRO A 103 -2.03 -20.50 23.89
C PRO A 103 -0.65 -21.02 24.33
N LEU A 104 0.44 -20.30 24.04
CA LEU A 104 1.77 -20.68 24.49
C LEU A 104 1.92 -20.61 26.02
N ALA A 105 1.44 -19.55 26.65
CA ALA A 105 1.49 -19.42 28.11
C ALA A 105 0.65 -20.51 28.79
N SER A 106 -0.54 -20.80 28.25
CA SER A 106 -1.38 -21.89 28.75
C SER A 106 -0.72 -23.26 28.56
N LEU A 107 -0.16 -23.53 27.39
CA LEU A 107 0.59 -24.75 27.08
C LEU A 107 1.73 -24.98 28.07
N VAL A 108 2.56 -23.96 28.28
CA VAL A 108 3.69 -24.02 29.24
C VAL A 108 3.18 -24.26 30.65
N GLY A 109 2.14 -23.54 31.10
CA GLY A 109 1.59 -23.72 32.44
C GLY A 109 1.03 -25.12 32.71
N TYR A 110 0.34 -25.72 31.74
CA TYR A 110 -0.14 -27.11 31.85
C TYR A 110 1.03 -28.11 31.95
N LEU A 111 2.08 -27.91 31.14
CA LEU A 111 3.27 -28.77 31.18
C LEU A 111 4.07 -28.60 32.49
N GLU A 112 4.22 -27.37 32.99
CA GLU A 112 4.89 -27.08 34.26
C GLU A 112 4.18 -27.71 35.46
N ALA A 113 2.83 -27.69 35.48
CA ALA A 113 2.03 -28.33 36.52
C ALA A 113 2.23 -29.86 36.53
N VAL A 114 2.32 -30.47 35.35
CA VAL A 114 2.62 -31.90 35.18
C VAL A 114 4.06 -32.22 35.60
N GLU A 115 5.04 -31.44 35.15
CA GLU A 115 6.46 -31.62 35.48
C GLU A 115 6.73 -31.48 36.99
N SER A 116 6.08 -30.50 37.63
CA SER A 116 6.17 -30.25 39.07
C SER A 116 5.42 -31.29 39.91
N LYS A 117 4.78 -32.29 39.28
CA LYS A 117 3.93 -33.30 39.93
C LYS A 117 2.82 -32.68 40.80
N MET A 118 2.35 -31.49 40.40
CA MET A 118 1.25 -30.80 41.09
C MET A 118 -0.09 -31.50 40.84
N VAL A 119 -0.22 -32.14 39.68
CA VAL A 119 -1.37 -32.96 39.26
C VAL A 119 -0.95 -34.43 39.11
N THR A 120 -1.85 -35.36 39.42
CA THR A 120 -1.56 -36.82 39.36
C THR A 120 -2.75 -37.62 38.83
N GLY A 121 -2.48 -38.81 38.28
CA GLY A 121 -3.53 -39.72 37.80
C GLY A 121 -4.33 -39.11 36.65
N ALA A 122 -5.66 -39.14 36.76
CA ALA A 122 -6.57 -38.67 35.69
C ALA A 122 -6.41 -37.18 35.36
N GLU A 123 -6.09 -36.33 36.35
CA GLU A 123 -5.90 -34.89 36.15
C GLU A 123 -4.61 -34.60 35.36
N GLN A 124 -3.58 -35.42 35.55
CA GLN A 124 -2.34 -35.33 34.77
C GLN A 124 -2.59 -35.66 33.29
N GLU A 125 -3.36 -36.71 33.00
CA GLU A 125 -3.72 -37.07 31.62
C GLU A 125 -4.57 -35.98 30.95
N GLU A 126 -5.47 -35.35 31.69
CA GLU A 126 -6.25 -34.22 31.21
C GLU A 126 -5.37 -33.01 30.87
N TYR A 127 -4.43 -32.65 31.75
CA TYR A 127 -3.50 -31.54 31.52
C TYR A 127 -2.62 -31.78 30.29
N ILE A 128 -2.11 -33.00 30.11
CA ILE A 128 -1.35 -33.40 28.92
C ILE A 128 -2.21 -33.28 27.65
N ARG A 129 -3.47 -33.72 27.71
CA ARG A 129 -4.40 -33.61 26.59
C ARG A 129 -4.69 -32.16 26.21
N VAL A 130 -4.95 -31.29 27.20
CA VAL A 130 -5.16 -29.85 26.94
C VAL A 130 -3.90 -29.21 26.38
N ALA A 131 -2.72 -29.53 26.91
CA ALA A 131 -1.44 -29.08 26.36
C ALA A 131 -1.28 -29.51 24.88
N MET A 132 -1.55 -30.78 24.56
CA MET A 132 -1.51 -31.26 23.18
C MET A 132 -2.46 -30.50 22.26
N GLU A 133 -3.69 -30.23 22.71
CA GLU A 133 -4.67 -29.44 21.95
C GLU A 133 -4.15 -28.01 21.69
N LYS A 134 -3.56 -27.34 22.69
CA LYS A 134 -2.96 -26.01 22.51
C LYS A 134 -1.78 -26.03 21.55
N ALA A 135 -0.96 -27.08 21.58
CA ALA A 135 0.15 -27.25 20.65
C ALA A 135 -0.34 -27.45 19.20
N HIS A 136 -1.39 -28.25 19.00
CA HIS A 136 -2.02 -28.43 17.68
C HIS A 136 -2.60 -27.12 17.14
N HIS A 137 -3.35 -26.39 17.97
CA HIS A 137 -3.90 -25.10 17.56
C HIS A 137 -2.79 -24.10 17.19
N LEU A 138 -1.68 -24.05 17.96
CA LEU A 138 -0.56 -23.18 17.63
C LEU A 138 0.13 -23.59 16.31
N LYS A 139 0.24 -24.89 16.03
CA LYS A 139 0.79 -25.41 14.77
C LYS A 139 -0.08 -24.97 13.58
N ASP A 140 -1.39 -25.15 13.67
CA ASP A 140 -2.32 -24.80 12.59
C ASP A 140 -2.32 -23.28 12.35
N PHE A 141 -2.29 -22.50 13.43
CA PHE A 141 -2.15 -21.04 13.35
C PHE A 141 -0.85 -20.60 12.66
N VAL A 142 0.30 -21.19 13.02
CA VAL A 142 1.59 -20.89 12.36
C VAL A 142 1.55 -21.29 10.88
N THR A 143 0.91 -22.41 10.55
CA THR A 143 0.76 -22.87 9.16
C THR A 143 -0.05 -21.87 8.34
N ALA A 144 -1.21 -21.46 8.83
CA ALA A 144 -2.07 -20.45 8.19
C ALA A 144 -1.35 -19.10 8.03
N LEU A 145 -0.55 -18.70 9.03
CA LEU A 145 0.27 -17.49 8.96
C LEU A 145 1.31 -17.58 7.83
N PHE A 146 2.01 -18.71 7.70
CA PHE A 146 2.99 -18.92 6.62
C PHE A 146 2.34 -18.89 5.23
N GLU A 147 1.16 -19.48 5.09
CA GLU A 147 0.38 -19.41 3.85
C GLU A 147 0.00 -17.97 3.51
N TRP A 148 -0.47 -17.20 4.50
CA TRP A 148 -0.79 -15.79 4.32
C TRP A 148 0.43 -14.96 3.89
N VAL A 149 1.60 -15.18 4.49
CA VAL A 149 2.84 -14.48 4.11
C VAL A 149 3.26 -14.82 2.67
N LYS A 150 3.12 -16.08 2.24
CA LYS A 150 3.42 -16.48 0.85
C LYS A 150 2.49 -15.81 -0.16
N LEU A 151 1.21 -15.69 0.18
CA LEU A 151 0.22 -14.98 -0.63
C LEU A 151 0.55 -13.49 -0.74
N ASP A 152 0.89 -12.83 0.37
CA ASP A 152 1.26 -11.40 0.40
C ASP A 152 2.55 -11.12 -0.36
N ALA A 153 3.54 -12.02 -0.28
CA ALA A 153 4.79 -11.91 -1.03
C ALA A 153 4.64 -12.14 -2.55
N GLY A 154 3.46 -12.60 -3.01
CA GLY A 154 3.22 -12.95 -4.41
C GLY A 154 4.04 -14.15 -4.88
N GLU A 155 4.56 -14.96 -3.95
CA GLU A 155 5.40 -16.12 -4.24
C GLU A 155 4.57 -17.36 -4.65
N GLN A 156 3.24 -17.28 -4.51
CA GLN A 156 2.34 -18.37 -4.86
C GLN A 156 1.98 -18.35 -6.34
N ILE A 157 2.35 -19.41 -7.05
CA ILE A 157 1.95 -19.63 -8.44
C ILE A 157 0.52 -20.16 -8.44
N PHE A 158 -0.41 -19.37 -8.97
CA PHE A 158 -1.79 -19.79 -9.13
C PHE A 158 -1.97 -20.58 -10.43
N HIS A 159 -2.59 -21.75 -10.31
CA HIS A 159 -3.00 -22.56 -11.44
C HIS A 159 -4.51 -22.41 -11.63
N PHE A 160 -4.90 -21.55 -12.58
CA PHE A 160 -6.31 -21.35 -12.91
C PHE A 160 -6.76 -22.40 -13.93
N GLU A 161 -7.90 -23.02 -13.66
CA GLU A 161 -8.53 -23.99 -14.53
C GLU A 161 -10.03 -23.69 -14.68
N VAL A 162 -10.61 -24.15 -15.80
CA VAL A 162 -12.06 -24.09 -16.00
C VAL A 162 -12.68 -25.22 -15.20
N CYS A 163 -13.58 -24.89 -14.26
CA CYS A 163 -14.30 -25.87 -13.45
C CYS A 163 -15.82 -25.66 -13.52
N ASP A 164 -16.57 -26.74 -13.32
CA ASP A 164 -18.03 -26.69 -13.14
C ASP A 164 -18.32 -26.34 -11.67
N LEU A 165 -18.85 -25.13 -11.46
CA LEU A 165 -19.18 -24.63 -10.12
C LEU A 165 -20.23 -25.49 -9.42
N ASN A 166 -21.15 -26.13 -10.16
CA ASN A 166 -22.18 -26.98 -9.58
C ASN A 166 -21.60 -28.31 -9.09
N GLU A 167 -20.67 -28.88 -9.85
CA GLU A 167 -19.94 -30.09 -9.43
C GLU A 167 -19.05 -29.80 -8.22
N LEU A 168 -18.25 -28.73 -8.27
CA LEU A 168 -17.43 -28.30 -7.13
C LEU A 168 -18.28 -28.04 -5.88
N SER A 169 -19.44 -27.38 -6.04
CA SER A 169 -20.35 -27.13 -4.92
C SER A 169 -20.93 -28.42 -4.35
N ARG A 170 -21.24 -29.43 -5.18
CA ARG A 170 -21.69 -30.74 -4.71
C ARG A 170 -20.62 -31.46 -3.92
N ASP A 171 -19.38 -31.46 -4.40
CA ASP A 171 -18.25 -32.12 -3.72
C ASP A 171 -18.01 -31.48 -2.35
N ILE A 172 -17.99 -30.15 -2.29
CA ILE A 172 -17.85 -29.43 -1.02
C ILE A 172 -19.01 -29.78 -0.08
N MET A 173 -20.26 -29.80 -0.56
CA MET A 173 -21.39 -30.13 0.31
C MET A 173 -21.37 -31.59 0.78
N ALA A 174 -20.89 -32.52 -0.04
CA ALA A 174 -20.74 -33.92 0.34
C ALA A 174 -19.77 -34.10 1.53
N ASP A 175 -18.69 -33.31 1.57
CA ASP A 175 -17.75 -33.31 2.71
C ASP A 175 -18.38 -32.79 4.01
N TRP A 176 -19.38 -31.91 3.91
CA TRP A 176 -20.05 -31.31 5.07
C TRP A 176 -21.23 -32.14 5.61
N VAL A 177 -21.85 -32.97 4.77
CA VAL A 177 -22.99 -33.82 5.16
C VAL A 177 -22.70 -34.65 6.43
N PRO A 178 -21.56 -35.38 6.55
CA PRO A 178 -21.26 -36.15 7.76
C PRO A 178 -21.18 -35.29 9.02
N LEU A 179 -20.66 -34.07 8.91
CA LEU A 179 -20.58 -33.14 10.03
C LEU A 179 -21.99 -32.67 10.45
N LEU A 180 -22.85 -32.35 9.49
CA LEU A 180 -24.24 -31.93 9.76
C LEU A 180 -25.04 -33.04 10.43
N GLU A 181 -24.90 -34.29 9.95
CA GLU A 181 -25.55 -35.46 10.53
C GLU A 181 -25.05 -35.78 11.94
N ASN A 182 -23.74 -35.70 12.18
CA ASN A 182 -23.14 -35.92 13.51
C ASN A 182 -23.62 -34.91 14.57
N HIS A 183 -24.15 -33.77 14.13
CA HIS A 183 -24.70 -32.73 15.00
C HIS A 183 -26.23 -32.68 14.99
N ASP A 184 -26.91 -33.68 14.43
CA ASP A 184 -28.37 -33.78 14.29
C ASP A 184 -29.01 -32.53 13.62
N LEU A 185 -28.28 -31.91 12.69
CA LEU A 185 -28.75 -30.74 11.95
C LEU A 185 -29.54 -31.17 10.71
N SER A 186 -30.75 -30.64 10.57
CA SER A 186 -31.54 -30.75 9.34
C SER A 186 -30.98 -29.82 8.25
N TYR A 187 -30.81 -30.33 7.04
CA TYR A 187 -30.28 -29.55 5.92
C TYR A 187 -31.05 -29.82 4.62
N GLU A 188 -31.14 -28.80 3.77
CA GLU A 188 -31.68 -28.87 2.41
C GLU A 188 -30.66 -28.19 1.49
N ILE A 189 -30.16 -28.93 0.49
CA ILE A 189 -29.11 -28.46 -0.41
C ILE A 189 -29.69 -28.34 -1.81
N GLU A 190 -29.92 -27.10 -2.26
CA GLU A 190 -30.30 -26.80 -3.64
C GLU A 190 -29.08 -26.24 -4.40
N ILE A 191 -28.61 -27.02 -5.38
CA ILE A 191 -27.54 -26.60 -6.30
C ILE A 191 -28.16 -26.51 -7.70
N PRO A 192 -28.12 -25.34 -8.38
CA PRO A 192 -28.76 -25.11 -9.68
C PRO A 192 -28.35 -26.06 -10.81
#